data_AF-A0A534Z8P0-F1
#
_entry.id   AF-A0A534Z8P0-F1
#
_cell.length_a   1.000
_cell.length_b   1.000
_cell.length_c   1.000
_cell.angle_alpha   90.00
_cell.angle_beta   90.00
_cell.angle_gamma   90.00
#
_symmetry.space_group_name_H-M   'P 1'
#
loop_
_entity.id
_entity.type
_entity.pdbx_description
1 polymer ?
#
loop_
_entity_poly.entity_id
_entity_poly.type
_entity_poly.pdbx_seq_one_letter_code
_entity_poly.pdbx_strand_id
1 'polypeptide(L)'
;MPGTLTLDGLEKLVRGGEIDTVLVAFPDQQGRLMGKRVTGSFFLDQVARDGMHACAYLLTVDVDMTPLPGYRMASWATGYQDFHAVPDWTTLRPIPWLEKTALVLCDLEDEHHRPIEASPRRILQRQVERAAKLGYRAYVASELEFFLFRDSYETARRKRYTGLQPIGWYAEDYHILQTTKEEFVHRDIRNGML
;
A
#
# COMPACT_ATOMS: atom_id res chain seq x y z
N MET A 1 9.39 -7.31 -3.30
CA MET A 1 9.29 -8.32 -4.37
C MET A 1 8.86 -7.62 -5.65
N PRO A 2 9.48 -7.89 -6.81
CA PRO A 2 9.00 -7.36 -8.08
C PRO A 2 7.54 -7.77 -8.31
N GLY A 3 6.83 -6.96 -9.09
CA GLY A 3 5.51 -7.26 -9.60
C GLY A 3 5.55 -8.54 -10.44
N THR A 4 4.47 -9.31 -10.38
CA THR A 4 4.34 -10.58 -11.08
C THR A 4 3.55 -10.46 -12.38
N LEU A 5 3.05 -9.25 -12.71
CA LEU A 5 2.19 -8.99 -13.85
C LEU A 5 2.76 -7.85 -14.71
N THR A 6 2.81 -8.05 -16.02
CA THR A 6 3.14 -7.00 -16.99
C THR A 6 1.89 -6.21 -17.39
N LEU A 7 2.06 -5.03 -17.99
CA LEU A 7 0.92 -4.23 -18.47
C LEU A 7 0.10 -4.99 -19.53
N ASP A 8 0.76 -5.63 -20.50
CA ASP A 8 0.09 -6.48 -21.50
C ASP A 8 -0.65 -7.66 -20.87
N GLY A 9 -0.09 -8.22 -19.79
CA GLY A 9 -0.72 -9.29 -19.02
C GLY A 9 -1.99 -8.80 -18.31
N LEU A 10 -1.92 -7.63 -17.68
CA LEU A 10 -3.08 -6.97 -17.08
C LEU A 10 -4.15 -6.68 -18.13
N GLU A 11 -3.77 -6.18 -19.31
CA GLU A 11 -4.72 -5.89 -20.38
C GLU A 11 -5.52 -7.13 -20.79
N LYS A 12 -4.84 -8.28 -20.94
CA LYS A 12 -5.51 -9.55 -21.26
C LYS A 12 -6.52 -9.95 -20.19
N LEU A 13 -6.14 -9.88 -18.91
CA LEU A 13 -7.01 -10.22 -17.77
C LEU A 13 -8.19 -9.26 -17.62
N VAL A 14 -8.00 -7.98 -17.95
CA VAL A 14 -9.09 -7.00 -17.94
C VAL A 14 -10.07 -7.28 -19.07
N ARG A 15 -9.56 -7.52 -20.29
CA ARG A 15 -10.41 -7.84 -21.45
C ARG A 15 -11.13 -9.20 -21.32
N GLY A 16 -10.54 -10.17 -20.63
CA GLY A 16 -11.15 -11.46 -20.34
C GLY A 16 -12.12 -11.45 -19.15
N GLY A 17 -12.13 -10.38 -18.34
CA GLY A 17 -13.03 -10.21 -17.20
C GLY A 17 -12.56 -10.92 -15.93
N GLU A 18 -11.32 -11.41 -15.90
CA GLU A 18 -10.65 -11.93 -14.70
C GLU A 18 -10.19 -10.81 -13.76
N ILE A 19 -9.97 -9.60 -14.27
CA ILE A 19 -9.72 -8.39 -13.48
C ILE A 19 -10.68 -7.29 -13.93
N ASP A 20 -11.37 -6.67 -12.98
CA ASP A 20 -12.23 -5.50 -13.25
C ASP A 20 -11.82 -4.24 -12.49
N THR A 21 -10.89 -4.39 -11.53
CA THR A 21 -10.47 -3.31 -10.64
C THR A 21 -8.95 -3.24 -10.54
N VAL A 22 -8.40 -2.03 -10.65
CA VAL A 22 -6.99 -1.75 -10.39
C VAL A 22 -6.88 -0.76 -9.24
N LEU A 23 -6.18 -1.16 -8.18
CA LEU A 23 -5.77 -0.27 -7.10
C LEU A 23 -4.53 0.49 -7.56
N VAL A 24 -4.66 1.81 -7.64
CA VAL A 24 -3.56 2.72 -7.98
C VAL A 24 -3.18 3.42 -6.69
N ALA A 25 -2.09 2.98 -6.08
CA ALA A 25 -1.79 3.27 -4.68
C ALA A 25 -0.36 3.75 -4.44
N PHE A 26 -0.15 4.42 -3.32
CA PHE A 26 1.15 4.86 -2.81
C PHE A 26 1.11 4.86 -1.27
N PRO A 27 2.26 4.70 -0.59
CA PRO A 27 2.30 4.78 0.86
C PRO A 27 2.21 6.23 1.34
N ASP A 28 1.39 6.49 2.35
CA ASP A 28 1.46 7.73 3.13
C ASP A 28 2.56 7.71 4.20
N GLN A 29 2.68 8.79 4.98
CA GLN A 29 3.69 8.93 6.04
C GLN A 29 3.58 7.87 7.15
N GLN A 30 2.42 7.22 7.30
CA GLN A 30 2.20 6.14 8.26
C GLN A 30 2.42 4.74 7.65
N GLY A 31 2.74 4.67 6.37
CA GLY A 31 2.93 3.42 5.63
C GLY A 31 1.62 2.76 5.18
N ARG A 32 0.48 3.45 5.26
CA ARG A 32 -0.80 2.96 4.74
C ARG A 32 -0.84 3.14 3.23
N LEU A 33 -1.47 2.20 2.52
CA LEU A 33 -1.74 2.37 1.10
C LEU A 33 -2.91 3.33 0.91
N MET A 34 -2.62 4.48 0.30
CA MET A 34 -3.57 5.51 -0.09
C MET A 34 -3.66 5.55 -1.62
N GLY A 35 -4.81 5.94 -2.17
CA GLY A 35 -5.00 5.95 -3.62
C GLY A 35 -6.46 5.83 -4.04
N LYS A 36 -6.69 5.32 -5.25
CA LYS A 36 -8.05 5.09 -5.78
C LYS A 36 -8.22 3.66 -6.29
N ARG A 37 -9.47 3.20 -6.26
CA ARG A 37 -9.93 2.04 -7.01
C ARG A 37 -10.39 2.52 -8.38
N VAL A 38 -9.84 1.94 -9.42
CA VAL A 38 -10.10 2.34 -10.80
C VAL A 38 -10.65 1.13 -11.55
N THR A 39 -11.65 1.34 -12.41
CA THR A 39 -12.14 0.25 -13.27
C THR A 39 -11.04 -0.16 -14.25
N GLY A 40 -10.94 -1.45 -14.57
CA GLY A 40 -9.88 -1.99 -15.42
C GLY A 40 -9.82 -1.29 -16.79
N SER A 41 -10.98 -1.04 -17.41
CA SER A 41 -11.04 -0.32 -18.69
C SER A 41 -10.50 1.10 -18.60
N PHE A 42 -10.98 1.90 -17.64
CA PHE A 42 -10.50 3.27 -17.44
C PHE A 42 -9.03 3.31 -17.07
N PHE A 43 -8.55 2.31 -16.33
CA PHE A 43 -7.13 2.19 -16.03
C PHE A 43 -6.31 2.05 -17.31
N LEU A 44 -6.67 1.13 -18.20
CA LEU A 44 -5.95 0.92 -19.46
C LEU A 44 -6.06 2.13 -20.41
N ASP A 45 -7.24 2.73 -20.49
CA ASP A 45 -7.52 3.80 -21.45
C ASP A 45 -6.90 5.14 -21.06
N GLN A 46 -6.73 5.40 -19.77
CA GLN A 46 -6.33 6.71 -19.24
C GLN A 46 -5.19 6.60 -18.23
N VAL A 47 -5.43 5.96 -17.09
CA VAL A 47 -4.53 6.03 -15.93
C VAL A 47 -3.17 5.39 -16.22
N ALA A 48 -3.12 4.38 -17.07
CA ALA A 48 -1.88 3.70 -17.39
C ALA A 48 -0.89 4.62 -18.12
N ARG A 49 -1.40 5.58 -18.91
CA ARG A 49 -0.58 6.55 -19.62
C ARG A 49 -0.40 7.84 -18.82
N ASP A 50 -1.51 8.36 -18.33
CA ASP A 50 -1.62 9.71 -17.82
C ASP A 50 -1.58 9.75 -16.28
N GLY A 51 -1.33 8.62 -15.62
CA GLY A 51 -1.32 8.49 -14.16
C GLY A 51 -2.63 8.88 -13.48
N MET A 52 -2.57 9.12 -12.18
CA MET A 52 -3.75 9.42 -11.36
C MET A 52 -3.51 10.64 -10.47
N HIS A 53 -4.38 11.65 -10.53
CA HIS A 53 -4.33 12.75 -9.58
C HIS A 53 -4.82 12.33 -8.18
N ALA A 54 -4.14 12.78 -7.14
CA ALA A 54 -4.58 12.66 -5.76
C ALA A 54 -4.09 13.85 -4.91
N CYS A 55 -4.82 14.13 -3.84
CA CYS A 55 -4.66 15.37 -3.10
C CYS A 55 -3.50 15.28 -2.09
N ALA A 56 -2.65 16.32 -2.05
CA ALA A 56 -1.45 16.42 -1.22
C ALA A 56 -1.69 16.21 0.28
N TYR A 57 -2.91 16.44 0.76
CA TYR A 57 -3.27 16.20 2.16
C TYR A 57 -3.00 14.74 2.59
N LEU A 58 -3.03 13.79 1.65
CA LEU A 58 -2.75 12.38 1.91
C LEU A 58 -1.33 12.12 2.43
N LEU A 59 -0.42 13.10 2.31
CA LEU A 59 0.92 13.06 2.88
C LEU A 59 1.06 13.88 4.18
N THR A 60 -0.01 14.49 4.66
CA THR A 60 0.00 15.41 5.81
C THR A 60 -1.04 15.09 6.87
N VAL A 61 -1.66 13.90 6.81
CA VAL A 61 -2.65 13.43 7.79
C VAL A 61 -2.02 12.57 8.86
N ASP A 62 -2.70 12.43 10.00
CA ASP A 62 -2.42 11.40 10.99
C ASP A 62 -3.11 10.05 10.65
N VAL A 63 -3.00 9.10 11.58
CA VAL A 63 -3.59 7.76 11.45
C VAL A 63 -5.13 7.77 11.39
N ASP A 64 -5.78 8.81 11.90
CA ASP A 64 -7.24 8.98 11.87
C ASP A 64 -7.68 9.83 10.66
N MET A 65 -6.79 10.10 9.70
CA MET A 65 -7.04 10.96 8.52
C MET A 65 -7.25 12.43 8.86
N THR A 66 -6.82 12.89 10.03
CA THR A 66 -6.89 14.30 10.42
C THR A 66 -5.74 15.08 9.76
N PRO A 67 -6.02 16.13 8.95
CA PRO A 67 -4.96 16.97 8.40
C PRO A 67 -4.21 17.71 9.51
N LEU A 68 -2.89 17.55 9.54
CA LEU A 68 -2.04 18.18 10.54
C LEU A 68 -1.51 19.53 10.03
N PRO A 69 -1.39 20.56 10.90
CA PRO A 69 -0.81 21.84 10.52
C PRO A 69 0.72 21.77 10.39
N GLY A 70 1.33 22.81 9.82
CA GLY A 70 2.78 22.99 9.78
C GLY A 70 3.51 22.43 8.56
N TYR A 71 2.79 21.79 7.63
CA TYR A 71 3.35 21.32 6.38
C TYR A 71 3.45 22.44 5.35
N ARG A 72 4.62 22.56 4.70
CA ARG A 72 4.82 23.51 3.60
C ARG A 72 4.07 23.12 2.33
N MET A 73 3.84 21.82 2.12
CA MET A 73 3.23 21.29 0.89
C MET A 73 1.70 21.43 0.84
N ALA A 74 1.06 21.56 2.01
CA ALA A 74 -0.38 21.53 2.12
C ALA A 74 -0.81 22.19 3.44
N SER A 75 -1.74 23.13 3.35
CA SER A 75 -2.30 23.80 4.51
C SER A 75 -3.67 24.39 4.17
N TRP A 76 -4.46 24.71 5.19
CA TRP A 76 -5.70 25.46 5.00
C TRP A 76 -5.50 26.81 4.28
N ALA A 77 -4.34 27.44 4.44
CA ALA A 77 -4.04 28.75 3.87
C ALA A 77 -3.59 28.68 2.40
N THR A 78 -2.87 27.63 2.02
CA THR A 78 -2.33 27.44 0.66
C THR A 78 -3.19 26.52 -0.20
N GLY A 79 -4.19 25.88 0.40
CA GLY A 79 -4.93 24.79 -0.21
C GLY A 79 -4.19 23.45 -0.14
N TYR A 80 -4.89 22.41 -0.62
CA TYR A 80 -4.36 21.06 -0.76
C TYR A 80 -4.23 20.74 -2.24
N GLN A 81 -3.07 21.09 -2.80
CA GLN A 81 -2.78 20.86 -4.23
C GLN A 81 -2.87 19.38 -4.58
N ASP A 82 -3.12 19.08 -5.85
CA ASP A 82 -3.03 17.71 -6.33
C ASP A 82 -1.57 17.38 -6.66
N PHE A 83 -1.17 16.15 -6.37
CA PHE A 83 -0.02 15.51 -6.97
C PHE A 83 -0.48 14.49 -8.01
N HIS A 84 0.48 14.06 -8.81
CA HIS A 84 0.34 13.07 -9.85
C HIS A 84 0.96 11.75 -9.39
N ALA A 85 0.14 10.70 -9.27
CA ALA A 85 0.58 9.35 -8.97
C ALA A 85 0.88 8.62 -10.28
N VAL A 86 2.17 8.37 -10.52
CA VAL A 86 2.70 7.73 -11.72
C VAL A 86 2.94 6.24 -11.43
N PRO A 87 2.27 5.31 -12.13
CA PRO A 87 2.41 3.88 -11.87
C PRO A 87 3.84 3.36 -12.11
N ASP A 88 4.37 2.60 -11.16
CA ASP A 88 5.59 1.83 -11.31
C ASP A 88 5.25 0.40 -11.76
N TRP A 89 5.44 0.15 -13.05
CA TRP A 89 5.16 -1.15 -13.68
C TRP A 89 5.91 -2.32 -13.05
N THR A 90 7.06 -2.07 -12.42
CA THR A 90 7.82 -3.11 -11.74
C THR A 90 7.15 -3.59 -10.45
N THR A 91 6.03 -2.98 -10.04
CA THR A 91 5.29 -3.34 -8.83
C THR A 91 3.95 -4.01 -9.12
N LEU A 92 3.48 -3.95 -10.37
CA LEU A 92 2.16 -4.41 -10.81
C LEU A 92 1.94 -5.90 -10.50
N ARG A 93 0.82 -6.21 -9.85
CA ARG A 93 0.48 -7.57 -9.39
C ARG A 93 -1.04 -7.76 -9.19
N PRO A 94 -1.55 -8.99 -9.26
CA PRO A 94 -2.88 -9.31 -8.74
C PRO A 94 -2.91 -9.22 -7.19
N ILE A 95 -4.08 -8.98 -6.61
CA ILE A 95 -4.34 -9.13 -5.17
C ILE A 95 -5.17 -10.39 -4.97
N PRO A 96 -4.64 -11.46 -4.34
CA PRO A 96 -5.35 -12.74 -4.26
C PRO A 96 -6.51 -12.76 -3.26
N TRP A 97 -6.53 -11.85 -2.28
CA TRP A 97 -7.61 -11.74 -1.28
C TRP A 97 -8.69 -10.71 -1.65
N LEU A 98 -8.58 -10.05 -2.81
CA LEU A 98 -9.62 -9.18 -3.35
C LEU A 98 -10.05 -9.71 -4.72
N GLU A 99 -11.34 -9.96 -4.86
CA GLU A 99 -11.91 -10.48 -6.10
C GLU A 99 -11.54 -9.56 -7.29
N LYS A 100 -11.07 -10.18 -8.38
CA LYS A 100 -10.82 -9.53 -9.68
C LYS A 100 -10.01 -8.23 -9.60
N THR A 101 -9.06 -8.15 -8.67
CA THR A 101 -8.34 -6.91 -8.36
C THR A 101 -6.84 -7.05 -8.62
N ALA A 102 -6.25 -6.02 -9.25
CA ALA A 102 -4.81 -5.79 -9.30
C ALA A 102 -4.38 -4.57 -8.48
N LEU A 103 -3.08 -4.47 -8.21
CA LEU A 103 -2.41 -3.37 -7.52
C LEU A 103 -1.20 -2.91 -8.33
N VAL A 104 -1.06 -1.60 -8.46
CA VAL A 104 0.18 -0.95 -8.89
C VAL A 104 0.55 0.14 -7.89
N LEU A 105 1.81 0.14 -7.45
CA LEU A 105 2.35 1.21 -6.62
C LEU A 105 2.79 2.36 -7.51
N CYS A 106 2.66 3.59 -7.01
CA CYS A 106 3.00 4.79 -7.74
C CYS A 106 4.13 5.57 -7.07
N ASP A 107 4.96 6.20 -7.89
CA ASP A 107 5.76 7.34 -7.47
C ASP A 107 4.90 8.61 -7.58
N LEU A 108 5.23 9.64 -6.80
CA LEU A 108 4.43 10.86 -6.71
C LEU A 108 5.20 12.03 -7.32
N GLU A 109 4.55 12.80 -8.19
CA GLU A 109 5.09 13.98 -8.86
C GLU A 109 4.21 15.21 -8.63
N ASP A 110 4.80 16.40 -8.68
CA ASP A 110 4.06 17.67 -8.69
C ASP A 110 3.55 18.03 -10.09
N GLU A 111 2.88 19.18 -10.21
CA GLU A 111 2.36 19.72 -11.47
C GLU A 111 3.43 20.00 -12.54
N HIS A 112 4.71 19.96 -12.17
CA HIS A 112 5.86 20.13 -13.06
C HIS A 112 6.61 18.82 -13.30
N HIS A 113 5.99 17.67 -12.99
CA HIS A 113 6.59 16.34 -13.12
C HIS A 113 7.87 16.16 -12.31
N ARG A 114 7.99 16.87 -11.18
CA ARG A 114 9.11 16.72 -10.26
C ARG A 114 8.69 15.80 -9.11
N PRO A 115 9.57 14.90 -8.64
CA PRO A 115 9.23 14.02 -7.53
C PRO A 115 8.80 14.79 -6.27
N ILE A 116 7.74 14.32 -5.62
CA ILE A 116 7.35 14.77 -4.28
C ILE A 116 8.35 14.20 -3.28
N GLU A 117 9.32 15.02 -2.90
CA GLU A 117 10.43 14.63 -2.02
C GLU A 117 10.01 14.17 -0.62
N ALA A 118 8.79 14.53 -0.19
CA ALA A 118 8.23 14.05 1.07
C ALA A 118 7.62 12.64 0.98
N SER A 119 7.46 12.06 -0.21
CA SER A 119 6.95 10.70 -0.36
C SER A 119 7.88 9.69 0.33
N PRO A 120 7.38 8.80 1.22
CA PRO A 120 8.22 7.80 1.88
C PRO A 120 9.00 6.92 0.89
N ARG A 121 8.38 6.59 -0.24
CA ARG A 121 9.01 5.82 -1.31
C ARG A 121 10.19 6.60 -1.91
N ARG A 122 10.02 7.89 -2.18
CA ARG A 122 11.08 8.77 -2.70
C ARG A 122 12.23 8.94 -1.71
N ILE A 123 11.91 9.08 -0.42
CA ILE A 123 12.92 9.17 0.65
C ILE A 123 13.81 7.92 0.66
N LEU A 124 13.21 6.72 0.59
CA LEU A 124 13.96 5.46 0.54
C LEU A 124 14.79 5.33 -0.75
N GLN A 125 14.20 5.62 -1.92
CA GLN A 125 14.91 5.61 -3.21
C GLN A 125 16.19 6.45 -3.16
N ARG A 126 16.12 7.67 -2.59
CA ARG A 126 17.30 8.53 -2.43
C ARG A 126 18.40 7.91 -1.57
N GLN A 127 18.06 7.18 -0.51
CA GLN A 127 19.07 6.48 0.30
C GLN A 127 19.73 5.33 -0.47
N VAL A 128 18.92 4.57 -1.23
CA VAL A 128 19.42 3.49 -2.09
C VAL A 128 20.34 4.03 -3.19
N GLU A 129 19.94 5.10 -3.87
CA GLU A 129 20.76 5.79 -4.88
C GLU A 129 22.08 6.30 -4.30
N ARG A 130 22.06 6.88 -3.10
CA ARG A 130 23.27 7.35 -2.40
C ARG A 130 24.22 6.20 -2.07
N ALA A 131 23.69 5.08 -1.56
CA ALA A 131 24.50 3.90 -1.26
C ALA A 131 25.14 3.33 -2.53
N ALA A 132 24.38 3.23 -3.63
CA ALA A 132 24.86 2.76 -4.92
C ALA A 132 25.99 3.64 -5.49
N LYS A 133 25.87 4.98 -5.38
CA LYS A 133 26.94 5.92 -5.79
C LYS A 133 28.25 5.74 -5.01
N LEU A 134 28.19 5.17 -3.82
CA LEU A 134 29.36 4.83 -3.00
C LEU A 134 29.87 3.40 -3.26
N GLY A 135 29.28 2.66 -4.20
CA GLY A 135 29.64 1.27 -4.50
C GLY A 135 29.00 0.23 -3.58
N TYR A 136 28.00 0.62 -2.76
CA TYR A 136 27.30 -0.31 -1.88
C TYR A 136 25.97 -0.78 -2.45
N ARG A 137 25.57 -1.99 -2.07
CA ARG A 137 24.22 -2.53 -2.28
C ARG A 137 23.61 -2.87 -0.93
N ALA A 138 22.46 -2.27 -0.61
CA ALA A 138 21.75 -2.54 0.63
C ALA A 138 20.83 -3.77 0.49
N TYR A 139 20.85 -4.63 1.49
CA TYR A 139 19.93 -5.75 1.66
C TYR A 139 19.23 -5.58 3.01
N VAL A 140 17.91 -5.72 3.02
CA VAL A 140 17.08 -5.53 4.21
C VAL A 140 16.05 -6.66 4.26
N ALA A 141 15.78 -7.15 5.47
CA ALA A 141 14.66 -8.02 5.77
C ALA A 141 13.88 -7.42 6.95
N SER A 142 12.58 -7.65 6.98
CA SER A 142 11.70 -7.24 8.07
C SER A 142 10.86 -8.42 8.51
N GLU A 143 10.79 -8.66 9.80
CA GLU A 143 9.88 -9.62 10.41
C GLU A 143 8.72 -8.84 11.02
N LEU A 144 7.52 -9.03 10.48
CA LEU A 144 6.32 -8.34 10.97
C LEU A 144 5.59 -9.28 11.93
N GLU A 145 5.60 -8.91 13.20
CA GLU A 145 4.77 -9.54 14.22
C GLU A 145 3.40 -8.88 14.28
N PHE A 146 2.37 -9.64 14.62
CA PHE A 146 1.02 -9.12 14.80
C PHE A 146 0.28 -9.88 15.90
N PHE A 147 -0.77 -9.26 16.43
CA PHE A 147 -1.68 -9.89 17.39
C PHE A 147 -2.98 -10.26 16.67
N LEU A 148 -3.44 -11.50 16.86
CA LEU A 148 -4.72 -11.97 16.35
C LEU A 148 -5.77 -12.01 17.47
N PHE A 149 -6.94 -11.43 17.20
CA PHE A 149 -8.04 -11.32 18.16
C PHE A 149 -9.29 -12.00 17.62
N ARG A 150 -10.16 -12.44 18.53
CA ARG A 150 -11.50 -12.97 18.20
C ARG A 150 -12.49 -11.86 17.86
N ASP A 151 -12.27 -10.67 18.42
CA ASP A 151 -13.06 -9.49 18.11
C ASP A 151 -12.84 -9.07 16.65
N SER A 152 -13.93 -8.76 15.94
CA SER A 152 -13.81 -8.11 14.63
C SER A 152 -13.23 -6.71 14.77
N TYR A 153 -12.73 -6.14 13.68
CA TYR A 153 -12.22 -4.77 13.66
C TYR A 153 -13.26 -3.74 14.14
N GLU A 154 -14.53 -3.92 13.77
CA GLU A 154 -15.64 -3.06 14.21
C GLU A 154 -15.88 -3.15 15.72
N THR A 155 -15.87 -4.38 16.28
CA THR A 155 -16.00 -4.58 17.73
C THR A 155 -14.81 -3.97 18.46
N ALA A 156 -13.59 -4.16 17.96
CA ALA A 156 -12.39 -3.57 18.54
C ALA A 156 -12.47 -2.04 18.55
N ARG A 157 -12.91 -1.41 17.46
CA ARG A 157 -13.13 0.05 17.39
C ARG A 157 -14.16 0.52 18.42
N ARG A 158 -15.31 -0.18 18.56
CA ARG A 158 -16.34 0.15 19.57
C ARG A 158 -15.80 0.05 21.00
N LYS A 159 -14.93 -0.92 21.28
CA LYS A 159 -14.24 -1.09 22.56
C LYS A 159 -13.07 -0.11 22.76
N ARG A 160 -12.81 0.79 21.81
CA ARG A 160 -11.61 1.65 21.79
C ARG A 160 -10.32 0.84 21.95
N TYR A 161 -10.27 -0.35 21.35
CA TYR A 161 -9.16 -1.29 21.40
C TYR A 161 -8.75 -1.73 22.82
N THR A 162 -9.68 -1.67 23.78
CA THR A 162 -9.46 -2.14 25.16
C THR A 162 -10.23 -3.43 25.43
N GLY A 163 -9.67 -4.32 26.26
CA GLY A 163 -10.34 -5.58 26.62
C GLY A 163 -10.68 -6.47 25.41
N LEU A 164 -9.79 -6.49 24.41
CA LEU A 164 -9.90 -7.40 23.27
C LEU A 164 -9.55 -8.82 23.72
N GLN A 165 -10.21 -9.81 23.14
CA GLN A 165 -9.98 -11.21 23.42
C GLN A 165 -8.96 -11.78 22.41
N PRO A 166 -7.71 -12.05 22.81
CA PRO A 166 -6.74 -12.68 21.93
C PRO A 166 -7.25 -14.06 21.50
N ILE A 167 -6.82 -14.52 20.33
CA ILE A 167 -7.21 -15.85 19.84
C ILE A 167 -6.61 -16.96 20.71
N GLY A 168 -5.37 -16.75 21.19
CA GLY A 168 -4.64 -17.61 22.13
C GLY A 168 -4.62 -17.11 23.57
N TRP A 169 -4.04 -17.91 24.46
CA TRP A 169 -4.00 -17.63 25.92
C TRP A 169 -2.59 -17.32 26.46
N TYR A 170 -1.55 -17.50 25.66
CA TYR A 170 -0.15 -17.30 26.05
C TYR A 170 0.67 -16.94 24.81
N ALA A 171 1.90 -16.47 25.01
CA ALA A 171 2.83 -16.19 23.92
C ALA A 171 3.15 -17.47 23.14
N GLU A 172 3.07 -17.40 21.82
CA GLU A 172 3.00 -18.59 20.96
C GLU A 172 4.31 -18.90 20.24
N ASP A 173 5.41 -18.30 20.71
CA ASP A 173 6.71 -18.38 20.07
C ASP A 173 7.10 -19.84 19.80
N TYR A 174 7.19 -20.19 18.51
CA TYR A 174 7.51 -21.55 18.03
C TYR A 174 6.52 -22.66 18.45
N HIS A 175 5.30 -22.30 18.88
CA HIS A 175 4.34 -23.25 19.45
C HIS A 175 3.41 -23.91 18.40
N ILE A 176 3.87 -25.03 17.85
CA ILE A 176 3.22 -25.75 16.73
C ILE A 176 1.73 -26.08 16.98
N LEU A 177 1.36 -26.57 18.16
CA LEU A 177 -0.04 -26.92 18.43
C LEU A 177 -0.97 -25.70 18.38
N GLN A 178 -0.46 -24.53 18.74
CA GLN A 178 -1.27 -23.33 18.83
C GLN A 178 -1.50 -22.73 17.43
N THR A 179 -0.45 -22.72 16.59
CA THR A 179 -0.59 -22.33 15.18
C THR A 179 -1.63 -23.15 14.41
N THR A 180 -1.94 -24.40 14.82
CA THR A 180 -3.04 -25.19 14.22
C THR A 180 -4.40 -24.50 14.37
N LYS A 181 -4.65 -23.77 15.47
CA LYS A 181 -5.92 -23.07 15.71
C LYS A 181 -6.07 -21.78 14.90
N GLU A 182 -4.97 -21.29 14.36
CA GLU A 182 -4.84 -19.98 13.71
C GLU A 182 -4.49 -20.11 12.22
N GLU A 183 -4.30 -21.36 11.78
CA GLU A 183 -3.83 -21.69 10.45
C GLU A 183 -4.76 -21.19 9.36
N PHE A 184 -6.05 -20.99 9.65
CA PHE A 184 -6.97 -20.35 8.70
C PHE A 184 -6.56 -18.92 8.33
N VAL A 185 -5.88 -18.18 9.22
CA VAL A 185 -5.30 -16.86 8.91
C VAL A 185 -3.88 -17.02 8.38
N HIS A 186 -3.04 -17.79 9.08
CA HIS A 186 -1.63 -17.91 8.70
C HIS A 186 -1.44 -18.50 7.31
N ARG A 187 -2.21 -19.54 6.96
CA ARG A 187 -2.16 -20.15 5.63
C ARG A 187 -2.57 -19.17 4.54
N ASP A 188 -3.60 -18.38 4.78
CA ASP A 188 -4.10 -17.41 3.80
C ASP A 188 -3.11 -16.27 3.59
N ILE A 189 -2.51 -15.75 4.68
CA ILE A 189 -1.42 -14.77 4.59
C ILE A 189 -0.24 -15.35 3.80
N ARG A 190 0.24 -16.55 4.18
CA ARG A 190 1.40 -17.17 3.51
C ARG A 190 1.15 -17.43 2.04
N ASN A 191 -0.02 -17.95 1.67
CA ASN A 191 -0.31 -18.28 0.27
C ASN A 191 -0.72 -17.06 -0.56
N GLY A 192 -1.27 -16.03 0.08
CA GLY A 192 -1.68 -14.79 -0.60
C GLY A 192 -0.57 -13.76 -0.76
N MET A 193 0.47 -13.80 0.07
CA MET A 193 1.61 -12.86 -0.02
C MET A 193 2.74 -13.33 -0.94
N LEU A 194 2.66 -14.55 -1.49
CA LEU A 194 3.63 -15.12 -2.43
C LEU A 194 3.42 -14.65 -3.87
#